data_AF-A0A5J4U998-F1
#
_entry.id   AF-A0A5J4U998-F1
#
_cell.length_a   1.000
_cell.length_b   1.000
_cell.length_c   1.000
_cell.angle_alpha   90.00
_cell.angle_beta   90.00
_cell.angle_gamma   90.00
#
_symmetry.space_group_name_H-M   'P 1'
#
loop_
_entity.id
_entity.type
_entity.pdbx_description
1 polymer ?
#
loop_
_entity_poly.entity_id
_entity_poly.type
_entity_poly.pdbx_seq_one_letter_code
_entity_poly.pdbx_strand_id
1 'polypeptide(L)'
;MKIFGILVALVALSCAQYEHEVTNDSELRDAFINTTEWFDPEVQWRIYVTASFVVDTQISFTNLDEKRIMLHGAQTITSNIQALPLFQFGGLDLELTIKELRLIDSYGQGLINFISGELRIESGTFTGVTTNSKTLIKATNSDVT
;
A
#
# COMPACT_ATOMS: atom_id res chain seq x y z
N MET A 1 46.02 -26.19 8.67
CA MET A 1 45.43 -25.03 9.38
C MET A 1 45.55 -23.85 8.44
N LYS A 2 44.45 -23.46 7.75
CA LYS A 2 43.46 -22.45 8.19
C LYS A 2 44.20 -21.17 8.59
N ILE A 3 44.23 -20.11 7.78
CA ILE A 3 43.14 -19.12 7.71
C ILE A 3 42.95 -18.66 6.25
N PHE A 4 41.89 -19.18 5.62
CA PHE A 4 41.13 -18.46 4.61
C PHE A 4 40.12 -17.59 5.37
N GLY A 5 39.84 -16.39 4.86
CA GLY A 5 38.64 -15.64 5.24
C GLY A 5 38.88 -14.49 6.22
N ILE A 6 39.34 -13.37 5.70
CA ILE A 6 38.85 -12.07 6.16
C ILE A 6 38.05 -11.50 5.01
N LEU A 7 36.81 -11.97 4.95
CA LEU A 7 35.63 -11.15 4.73
C LEU A 7 35.71 -10.11 3.61
N VAL A 8 35.89 -10.56 2.37
CA VAL A 8 35.28 -9.90 1.18
C VAL A 8 33.78 -10.23 1.14
N ALA A 9 33.17 -10.04 2.31
CA ALA A 9 31.76 -10.12 2.58
C ALA A 9 31.42 -8.90 3.45
N LEU A 10 31.97 -7.75 3.07
CA LEU A 10 31.11 -6.59 2.84
C LEU A 10 30.22 -6.97 1.65
N VAL A 11 29.37 -7.98 1.89
CA VAL A 11 28.20 -8.26 1.06
C VAL A 11 27.57 -6.91 0.92
N ALA A 12 27.34 -6.50 -0.33
CA ALA A 12 26.58 -5.34 -0.69
C ALA A 12 25.71 -4.92 0.49
N LEU A 13 25.91 -3.69 1.01
CA LEU A 13 24.80 -2.97 1.61
C LEU A 13 23.77 -2.88 0.50
N SER A 14 23.07 -3.99 0.31
CA SER A 14 22.06 -4.17 -0.68
C SER A 14 21.06 -3.15 -0.25
N CYS A 15 20.76 -2.20 -1.13
CA CYS A 15 19.43 -1.69 -1.31
C CYS A 15 18.48 -2.88 -1.49
N ALA A 16 18.34 -3.76 -0.49
CA ALA A 16 17.32 -4.76 -0.40
C ALA A 16 16.07 -3.94 -0.14
N GLN A 17 15.51 -3.44 -1.23
CA GLN A 17 14.14 -2.97 -1.24
C GLN A 17 13.33 -4.15 -0.69
N TYR A 18 12.79 -3.96 0.51
CA TYR A 18 12.00 -4.99 1.17
C TYR A 18 10.67 -5.07 0.43
N GLU A 19 10.53 -6.10 -0.40
CA GLU A 19 9.30 -6.41 -1.13
C GLU A 19 8.54 -7.48 -0.36
N HIS A 20 7.34 -7.15 0.07
CA HIS A 20 6.43 -8.04 0.78
C HIS A 20 5.35 -8.53 -0.17
N GLU A 21 5.46 -9.78 -0.60
CA GLU A 21 4.47 -10.41 -1.48
C GLU A 21 3.19 -10.73 -0.72
N VAL A 22 2.04 -10.42 -1.32
CA VAL A 22 0.72 -10.69 -0.75
C VAL A 22 -0.21 -11.33 -1.79
N THR A 23 -0.92 -12.36 -1.37
CA THR A 23 -1.83 -13.16 -2.21
C THR A 23 -3.29 -13.09 -1.75
N ASN A 24 -3.55 -12.51 -0.57
CA ASN A 24 -4.88 -12.45 0.03
C ASN A 24 -5.05 -11.23 0.98
N ASP A 25 -6.28 -10.99 1.46
CA ASP A 25 -6.61 -9.89 2.37
C ASP A 25 -5.84 -9.96 3.70
N SER A 26 -5.65 -11.15 4.26
CA SER A 26 -4.92 -11.30 5.54
C SER A 26 -3.48 -10.85 5.40
N GLU A 27 -2.78 -11.34 4.38
CA GLU A 27 -1.40 -10.97 4.09
C GLU A 27 -1.27 -9.47 3.77
N LEU A 28 -2.23 -8.90 3.03
CA LEU A 28 -2.25 -7.46 2.77
C LEU A 28 -2.40 -6.64 4.07
N ARG A 29 -3.28 -7.07 4.98
CA ARG A 29 -3.45 -6.42 6.29
C ARG A 29 -2.17 -6.52 7.11
N ASP A 30 -1.59 -7.71 7.21
CA ASP A 30 -0.36 -7.94 7.96
C ASP A 30 0.79 -7.10 7.40
N ALA A 31 0.87 -6.97 6.07
CA ALA A 31 1.83 -6.10 5.41
C ALA A 31 1.71 -4.64 5.85
N PHE A 32 0.49 -4.11 5.97
CA PHE A 32 0.25 -2.75 6.48
C PHE A 32 0.46 -2.64 7.99
N ILE A 33 0.12 -3.65 8.79
CA ILE A 33 0.44 -3.68 10.24
C ILE A 33 1.94 -3.51 10.43
N ASN A 34 2.75 -4.23 9.66
CA ASN A 34 4.22 -4.13 9.73
C ASN A 34 4.75 -2.74 9.36
N THR A 35 4.02 -1.94 8.57
CA THR A 35 4.41 -0.54 8.29
C THR A 35 4.31 0.37 9.51
N THR A 36 3.62 -0.04 10.57
CA THR A 36 3.51 0.74 11.80
C THR A 36 4.74 0.63 12.69
N GLU A 37 5.60 -0.36 12.44
CA GLU A 37 6.87 -0.52 13.15
C GLU A 37 7.90 0.53 12.69
N TRP A 38 8.92 0.78 13.51
CA TRP A 38 10.00 1.69 13.13
C TRP A 38 10.82 1.09 11.97
N PHE A 39 11.00 1.86 10.91
CA PHE A 39 11.92 1.58 9.83
C PHE A 39 12.53 2.90 9.36
N ASP A 40 13.70 2.81 8.72
CA ASP A 40 14.43 3.97 8.19
C ASP A 40 13.53 4.77 7.22
N PRO A 41 13.26 6.06 7.47
CA PRO A 41 12.37 6.87 6.63
C PRO A 41 12.86 7.02 5.19
N GLU A 42 14.15 6.76 4.91
CA GLU A 42 14.66 6.74 3.53
C GLU A 42 14.24 5.48 2.77
N VAL A 43 13.84 4.41 3.47
CA VAL A 43 13.43 3.13 2.89
C VAL A 43 11.95 3.15 2.51
N GLN A 44 11.66 2.83 1.25
CA GLN A 44 10.30 2.60 0.80
C GLN A 44 9.86 1.16 1.13
N TRP A 45 8.77 1.01 1.87
CA TRP A 45 8.09 -0.26 2.12
C TRP A 45 7.28 -0.67 0.88
N ARG A 46 7.63 -1.79 0.24
CA ARG A 46 7.00 -2.21 -1.02
C ARG A 46 6.13 -3.43 -0.77
N ILE A 47 4.84 -3.33 -1.06
CA ILE A 47 3.86 -4.40 -0.98
C ILE A 47 3.53 -4.83 -2.40
N TYR A 48 3.88 -6.06 -2.76
CA TYR A 48 3.65 -6.62 -4.10
C TYR A 48 2.46 -7.58 -4.10
N VAL A 49 1.39 -7.18 -4.77
CA VAL A 49 0.17 -7.98 -4.91
C VAL A 49 0.35 -8.99 -6.04
N THR A 50 0.46 -10.27 -5.69
CA THR A 50 0.78 -11.36 -6.63
C THR A 50 -0.42 -12.20 -7.03
N ALA A 51 -1.54 -12.11 -6.30
CA ALA A 51 -2.82 -12.71 -6.67
C ALA A 51 -3.99 -11.72 -6.54
N SER A 52 -5.08 -11.99 -7.26
CA SER A 52 -6.31 -11.20 -7.15
C SER A 52 -7.20 -11.74 -6.02
N PHE A 53 -7.78 -10.84 -5.22
CA PHE A 53 -8.61 -11.22 -4.06
C PHE A 53 -9.69 -10.19 -3.70
N VAL A 54 -10.60 -10.60 -2.82
CA VAL A 54 -11.68 -9.78 -2.28
C VAL A 54 -11.31 -9.31 -0.87
N VAL A 55 -11.72 -8.09 -0.53
CA VAL A 55 -11.58 -7.49 0.80
C VAL A 55 -12.97 -7.12 1.31
N ASP A 56 -13.38 -7.74 2.43
CA ASP A 56 -14.72 -7.56 3.01
C ASP A 56 -14.77 -6.52 4.14
N THR A 57 -13.61 -6.12 4.68
CA THR A 57 -13.53 -5.11 5.75
C THR A 57 -12.53 -4.03 5.39
N GLN A 58 -12.71 -2.81 5.91
CA GLN A 58 -11.79 -1.71 5.62
C GLN A 58 -10.37 -2.00 6.13
N ILE A 59 -9.35 -1.56 5.39
CA ILE A 59 -7.95 -1.49 5.82
C ILE A 59 -7.66 -0.04 6.19
N SER A 60 -7.39 0.23 7.47
CA SER A 60 -7.32 1.60 8.00
C SER A 60 -6.09 1.82 8.89
N PHE A 61 -5.26 2.79 8.52
CA PHE A 61 -4.08 3.22 9.28
C PHE A 61 -3.90 4.73 9.12
N THR A 62 -4.22 5.51 10.17
CA THR A 62 -4.25 6.98 10.11
C THR A 62 -3.05 7.67 10.76
N ASN A 63 -2.09 6.89 11.26
CA ASN A 63 -0.91 7.36 11.97
C ASN A 63 0.38 6.78 11.33
N LEU A 64 0.44 6.78 10.00
CA LEU A 64 1.60 6.31 9.23
C LEU A 64 2.59 7.45 9.02
N ASP A 65 3.00 8.09 10.11
CA ASP A 65 3.88 9.26 10.08
C ASP A 65 5.26 8.90 9.52
N GLU A 66 5.80 9.77 8.65
CA GLU A 66 7.12 9.67 8.02
C GLU A 66 7.33 8.34 7.25
N LYS A 67 6.24 7.70 6.80
CA LYS A 67 6.30 6.43 6.07
C LYS A 67 6.27 6.63 4.57
N ARG A 68 7.05 5.81 3.86
CA ARG A 68 7.04 5.73 2.40
C ARG A 68 6.59 4.33 1.99
N ILE A 69 5.41 4.22 1.40
CA ILE A 69 4.76 2.95 1.09
C ILE A 69 4.45 2.89 -0.41
N MET A 70 4.84 1.80 -1.07
CA MET A 70 4.42 1.47 -2.42
C MET A 70 3.57 0.21 -2.40
N LEU A 71 2.32 0.32 -2.81
CA LEU A 71 1.44 -0.82 -3.05
C LEU A 71 1.34 -1.01 -4.57
N HIS A 72 1.80 -2.17 -5.07
CA HIS A 72 1.91 -2.40 -6.50
C HIS A 72 1.58 -3.82 -6.94
N GLY A 73 1.32 -3.99 -8.24
CA GLY A 73 1.15 -5.28 -8.90
C GLY A 73 0.06 -5.24 -9.96
N ALA A 74 0.11 -6.15 -10.94
CA ALA A 74 -0.85 -6.18 -12.05
C ALA A 74 -2.17 -6.90 -11.71
N GLN A 75 -2.47 -7.05 -10.42
CA GLN A 75 -3.59 -7.85 -9.90
C GLN A 75 -4.79 -6.98 -9.53
N THR A 76 -5.93 -7.64 -9.27
CA THR A 76 -7.18 -6.99 -8.88
C THR A 76 -7.46 -7.17 -7.39
N ILE A 77 -7.69 -6.06 -6.69
CA ILE A 77 -8.27 -6.06 -5.34
C ILE A 77 -9.71 -5.57 -5.45
N THR A 78 -10.65 -6.42 -5.05
CA THR A 78 -12.09 -6.10 -5.07
C THR A 78 -12.56 -5.79 -3.66
N SER A 79 -13.01 -4.56 -3.43
CA SER A 79 -13.72 -4.16 -2.21
C SER A 79 -15.17 -4.66 -2.26
N ASN A 80 -15.56 -5.42 -1.25
CA ASN A 80 -16.92 -5.87 -0.98
C ASN A 80 -17.49 -5.19 0.30
N ILE A 81 -16.94 -4.02 0.65
CA ILE A 81 -17.30 -3.27 1.85
C ILE A 81 -18.54 -2.41 1.58
N GLN A 82 -19.56 -2.53 2.44
CA GLN A 82 -20.88 -1.92 2.19
C GLN A 82 -21.07 -0.50 2.76
N ALA A 83 -20.17 -0.03 3.63
CA ALA A 83 -20.34 1.28 4.31
C ALA A 83 -19.12 2.21 4.27
N LEU A 84 -17.92 1.67 4.04
CA LEU A 84 -16.63 2.36 4.18
C LEU A 84 -15.76 2.14 2.94
N PRO A 85 -14.81 3.04 2.65
CA PRO A 85 -13.87 2.83 1.55
C PRO A 85 -12.94 1.64 1.84
N LEU A 86 -12.36 1.05 0.79
CA LEU A 86 -11.37 -0.03 0.90
C LEU A 86 -10.20 0.35 1.81
N PHE A 87 -9.59 1.49 1.54
CA PHE A 87 -8.44 2.02 2.24
C PHE A 87 -8.77 3.35 2.94
N GLN A 88 -8.34 3.46 4.19
CA GLN A 88 -8.36 4.70 4.97
C GLN A 88 -6.94 4.94 5.49
N PHE A 89 -6.21 5.84 4.85
CA PHE A 89 -4.81 6.09 5.18
C PHE A 89 -4.57 7.53 5.59
N GLY A 90 -3.61 7.72 6.48
CA GLY A 90 -3.11 9.04 6.82
C GLY A 90 -1.88 9.01 7.71
N GLY A 91 -1.20 10.14 7.76
CA GLY A 91 0.01 10.37 8.53
C GLY A 91 0.64 11.72 8.16
N LEU A 92 1.43 12.28 9.06
CA LEU A 92 2.31 13.42 8.78
C LEU A 92 3.44 12.92 7.88
N ASP A 93 3.70 13.61 6.77
CA ASP A 93 4.76 13.24 5.81
C ASP A 93 4.68 11.77 5.30
N LEU A 94 3.46 11.23 5.18
CA LEU A 94 3.18 9.94 4.55
C LEU A 94 3.30 10.05 3.02
N GLU A 95 4.13 9.22 2.38
CA GLU A 95 4.12 9.01 0.93
C GLU A 95 3.46 7.66 0.61
N LEU A 96 2.31 7.67 -0.08
CA LEU A 96 1.67 6.45 -0.60
C LEU A 96 1.72 6.44 -2.13
N THR A 97 2.39 5.45 -2.70
CA THR A 97 2.41 5.20 -4.14
C THR A 97 1.56 3.99 -4.49
N ILE A 98 0.63 4.15 -5.44
CA ILE A 98 -0.13 3.07 -6.06
C ILE A 98 0.36 2.87 -7.50
N LYS A 99 0.68 1.62 -7.87
CA LYS A 99 1.22 1.30 -9.20
C LYS A 99 0.64 0.00 -9.76
N GLU A 100 0.21 0.02 -11.02
CA GLU A 100 -0.25 -1.10 -11.85
C GLU A 100 -1.53 -1.83 -11.37
N LEU A 101 -2.04 -1.52 -10.18
CA LEU A 101 -3.16 -2.22 -9.57
C LEU A 101 -4.50 -1.92 -10.20
N ARG A 102 -5.38 -2.91 -10.19
CA ARG A 102 -6.82 -2.72 -10.42
C ARG A 102 -7.56 -2.77 -9.10
N LEU A 103 -8.26 -1.69 -8.76
CA LEU A 103 -9.11 -1.62 -7.58
C LEU A 103 -10.58 -1.53 -8.01
N ILE A 104 -11.43 -2.41 -7.46
CA ILE A 104 -12.86 -2.47 -7.77
C ILE A 104 -13.68 -2.20 -6.51
N ASP A 105 -14.61 -1.25 -6.58
CA ASP A 105 -15.56 -0.93 -5.51
C ASP A 105 -16.94 -1.49 -5.85
N SER A 106 -17.31 -2.60 -5.20
CA SER A 106 -18.54 -3.33 -5.50
C SER A 106 -19.82 -2.62 -5.01
N TYR A 107 -19.71 -1.72 -4.03
CA TYR A 107 -20.89 -1.08 -3.39
C TYR A 107 -20.88 0.45 -3.43
N GLY A 108 -19.91 1.06 -4.12
CA GLY A 108 -19.87 2.51 -4.33
C GLY A 108 -19.48 3.27 -3.06
N GLN A 109 -18.71 2.65 -2.15
CA GLN A 109 -18.31 3.27 -0.88
C GLN A 109 -16.98 4.04 -0.97
N GLY A 110 -16.32 4.00 -2.11
CA GLY A 110 -14.98 4.54 -2.33
C GLY A 110 -13.91 3.46 -2.23
N LEU A 111 -12.74 3.76 -2.79
CA LEU A 111 -11.57 2.89 -2.74
C LEU A 111 -10.52 3.44 -1.79
N ILE A 112 -10.19 4.73 -1.89
CA ILE A 112 -9.12 5.33 -1.09
C ILE A 112 -9.65 6.61 -0.45
N ASN A 113 -9.58 6.68 0.88
CA ASN A 113 -9.66 7.94 1.61
C ASN A 113 -8.29 8.21 2.25
N PHE A 114 -7.58 9.19 1.71
CA PHE A 114 -6.22 9.56 2.08
C PHE A 114 -6.22 10.92 2.78
N ILE A 115 -5.54 11.02 3.93
CA ILE A 115 -5.54 12.20 4.79
C ILE A 115 -4.11 12.56 5.16
N SER A 116 -3.66 13.76 4.75
CA SER A 116 -2.29 14.25 5.00
C SER A 116 -1.21 13.45 4.26
N GLY A 117 -0.16 14.14 3.79
CA GLY A 117 0.94 13.55 3.02
C GLY A 117 0.76 13.59 1.49
N GLU A 118 1.50 12.76 0.78
CA GLU A 118 1.50 12.63 -0.68
C GLU A 118 0.85 11.32 -1.13
N LEU A 119 -0.13 11.40 -2.02
CA LEU A 119 -0.70 10.26 -2.75
C LEU A 119 -0.24 10.32 -4.22
N ARG A 120 0.50 9.31 -4.65
CA ARG A 120 0.98 9.17 -6.03
C ARG A 120 0.33 7.99 -6.72
N ILE A 121 -0.31 8.22 -7.87
CA ILE A 121 -0.92 7.16 -8.68
C ILE A 121 -0.15 7.07 -10.00
N GLU A 122 0.85 6.18 -10.04
CA GLU A 122 1.70 6.05 -11.24
C GLU A 122 0.97 5.33 -12.38
N SER A 123 0.15 4.33 -12.05
CA SER A 123 -0.66 3.57 -13.00
C SER A 123 -1.67 2.69 -12.27
N GLY A 124 -2.68 2.22 -12.99
CA GLY A 124 -3.70 1.32 -12.45
C GLY A 124 -5.08 1.58 -13.05
N THR A 125 -6.09 0.90 -12.53
CA THR A 125 -7.48 1.14 -12.90
C THR A 125 -8.35 1.13 -11.65
N PHE A 126 -9.15 2.18 -11.47
CA PHE A 126 -10.05 2.34 -10.33
C PHE A 126 -11.47 2.37 -10.86
N THR A 127 -12.27 1.38 -10.48
CA THR A 127 -13.66 1.27 -10.94
C THR A 127 -14.58 1.09 -9.76
N GLY A 128 -15.79 1.63 -9.84
CA GLY A 128 -16.87 1.33 -8.90
C GLY A 128 -18.21 1.28 -9.62
N VAL A 129 -19.23 0.76 -8.93
CA VAL A 129 -20.61 0.84 -9.40
C VAL A 129 -21.02 2.31 -9.59
N THR A 130 -21.84 2.61 -10.59
CA THR A 130 -22.23 4.01 -10.91
C THR A 130 -23.42 4.51 -10.09
N THR A 131 -24.20 3.60 -9.52
CA THR A 131 -25.36 3.92 -8.68
C THR A 131 -24.91 4.10 -7.24
N ASN A 132 -25.16 5.28 -6.64
CA ASN A 132 -24.79 5.63 -5.27
C ASN A 132 -23.27 5.68 -4.99
N SER A 133 -22.45 5.88 -6.03
CA SER A 133 -20.99 5.96 -5.87
C SER A 133 -20.57 7.21 -5.10
N LYS A 134 -19.90 7.00 -3.97
CA LYS A 134 -18.99 8.00 -3.40
C LYS A 134 -17.80 8.19 -4.35
N THR A 135 -17.04 9.25 -4.14
CA THR A 135 -15.77 9.47 -4.84
C THR A 135 -14.85 8.28 -4.64
N LEU A 136 -14.33 7.69 -5.73
CA LEU A 136 -13.43 6.53 -5.65
C LEU A 136 -12.17 6.84 -4.86
N ILE A 137 -11.60 8.03 -5.05
CA ILE A 137 -10.40 8.47 -4.36
C ILE A 137 -10.69 9.86 -3.77
N LYS A 138 -10.66 9.96 -2.45
CA LYS A 138 -10.77 11.22 -1.71
C LYS A 138 -9.44 11.49 -1.02
N ALA A 139 -8.82 12.61 -1.34
CA ALA A 139 -7.62 13.10 -0.67
C ALA A 139 -7.97 14.39 0.12
N THR A 140 -7.49 14.51 1.36
CA THR A 140 -7.76 15.67 2.23
C THR A 140 -6.45 16.18 2.82
N ASN A 141 -6.14 17.46 2.61
CA ASN A 141 -4.86 18.08 3.03
C ASN A 141 -3.64 17.30 2.49
N SER A 142 -3.73 16.83 1.26
CA SER A 142 -2.71 15.99 0.64
C SER A 142 -2.33 16.52 -0.73
N ASP A 143 -1.08 16.31 -1.11
CA ASP A 143 -0.62 16.50 -2.48
C ASP A 143 -0.94 15.24 -3.29
N VAL A 144 -1.46 15.41 -4.50
CA VAL A 144 -1.87 14.31 -5.38
C VAL A 144 -1.22 14.46 -6.73
N THR A 145 -0.48 13.43 -7.16
CA THR A 145 0.22 13.39 -8.46
C THR A 145 -0.10 12.13 -9.24
#